data_AF-A0A966PYE9-F1
#
_entry.id   AF-A0A966PYE9-F1
#
_cell.length_a   1.000
_cell.length_b   1.000
_cell.length_c   1.000
_cell.angle_alpha   90.00
_cell.angle_beta   90.00
_cell.angle_gamma   90.00
#
_symmetry.space_group_name_H-M   'P 1'
#
loop_
_entity.id
_entity.type
_entity.pdbx_description
1 polymer ?
#
loop_
_entity_poly.entity_id
_entity_poly.type
_entity_poly.pdbx_seq_one_letter_code
_entity_poly.pdbx_strand_id
1 'polypeptide(L)'
;MPIYTIEDMKTGETRDEMISYSELETILENNKNLRHVIRPIMIGDPVGMGITKPPADFQKFVLGKIKASNPGSDAISNKRWAIPKEI
;
A
#
# COMPACT_ATOMS: atom_id res chain seq x y z
N MET A 1 7.91 -2.03 -25.09
CA MET A 1 7.45 -0.63 -24.98
C MET A 1 7.25 -0.33 -23.50
N PRO A 2 7.74 0.81 -23.00
CA PRO A 2 7.48 1.26 -21.63
C PRO A 2 6.01 1.64 -21.42
N ILE A 3 5.57 1.68 -20.17
CA ILE A 3 4.25 2.17 -19.76
C ILE A 3 4.49 3.52 -19.08
N TYR A 4 3.84 4.56 -19.59
CA TYR A 4 3.91 5.90 -19.03
C TYR A 4 2.55 6.31 -18.50
N THR A 5 2.55 7.00 -17.35
CA THR A 5 1.32 7.53 -16.75
C THR A 5 1.19 9.00 -17.13
N ILE A 6 0.12 9.33 -17.85
CA ILE A 6 -0.19 10.69 -18.29
C ILE A 6 -1.36 11.21 -17.44
N GLU A 7 -1.22 12.41 -16.91
CA GLU A 7 -2.26 13.11 -16.14
C GLU A 7 -2.75 14.33 -16.93
N ASP A 8 -4.06 14.51 -17.02
CA ASP A 8 -4.67 15.75 -17.52
C ASP A 8 -4.80 16.75 -16.36
N MET A 9 -4.13 17.91 -16.48
CA MET A 9 -4.15 18.97 -15.47
C MET A 9 -5.52 19.64 -15.31
N LYS A 10 -6.45 19.49 -16.26
CA LYS A 10 -7.79 20.09 -16.17
C LYS A 10 -8.78 19.22 -15.39
N THR A 11 -8.71 17.92 -15.58
CA THR A 11 -9.67 16.97 -14.99
C THR A 11 -9.08 16.18 -13.82
N GLY A 12 -7.74 16.10 -13.72
CA GLY A 12 -7.03 15.27 -12.77
C GLY A 12 -7.08 13.77 -13.09
N GLU A 13 -7.57 13.39 -14.27
CA GLU A 13 -7.60 11.98 -14.69
C GLU A 13 -6.20 11.50 -15.08
N THR A 14 -5.80 10.36 -14.51
CA THR A 14 -4.55 9.66 -14.87
C THR A 14 -4.85 8.44 -15.73
N ARG A 15 -4.13 8.28 -16.83
CA ARG A 15 -4.21 7.11 -17.72
C ARG A 15 -2.82 6.51 -17.92
N ASP A 16 -2.77 5.19 -18.00
CA ASP A 16 -1.54 4.47 -18.27
C ASP A 16 -1.53 4.01 -19.72
N GLU A 17 -0.58 4.50 -20.49
CA GLU A 17 -0.45 4.18 -21.92
C GLU A 17 0.89 3.50 -22.19
N MET A 18 0.84 2.45 -23.02
CA MET A 18 2.02 1.69 -23.43
C MET A 18 2.52 2.23 -24.77
N ILE A 19 3.42 3.21 -24.73
CA ILE A 19 3.91 3.95 -25.91
C ILE A 19 5.43 4.10 -25.88
N SER A 20 6.02 4.50 -27.00
CA SER A 20 7.42 4.90 -27.04
C SER A 20 7.64 6.30 -26.45
N TYR A 21 8.88 6.62 -26.06
CA TYR A 21 9.21 7.94 -25.52
C TYR A 21 8.99 9.08 -26.53
N SER A 22 9.28 8.83 -27.81
CA SER A 22 9.02 9.80 -28.89
C SER A 22 7.55 10.12 -29.07
N GLU A 23 6.67 9.14 -28.91
CA GLU A 23 5.22 9.34 -28.97
C GLU A 23 4.74 10.13 -27.75
N LEU A 24 5.31 9.87 -26.56
CA LEU A 24 5.02 10.63 -25.35
C LEU A 24 5.37 12.12 -25.52
N GLU A 25 6.56 12.43 -26.04
CA GLU A 25 6.95 13.83 -26.33
C GLU A 25 5.95 14.49 -27.30
N THR A 26 5.55 13.77 -28.35
CA THR A 26 4.56 14.27 -29.33
C THR A 26 3.20 14.55 -28.67
N ILE A 27 2.75 13.70 -27.75
CA ILE A 27 1.47 13.88 -27.02
C ILE A 27 1.54 15.10 -26.09
N LEU A 28 2.66 15.28 -25.39
CA LEU A 28 2.88 16.40 -24.47
C LEU A 28 3.03 17.74 -25.21
N GLU A 29 3.69 17.75 -26.37
CA GLU A 29 3.80 18.93 -27.23
C GLU A 29 2.44 19.34 -27.84
N ASN A 30 1.67 18.36 -28.30
CA ASN A 30 0.35 18.58 -28.91
C ASN A 30 -0.71 19.04 -27.89
N ASN A 31 -0.57 18.66 -26.62
CA ASN A 31 -1.52 19.04 -25.58
C ASN A 31 -0.81 19.47 -24.30
N LYS A 32 -0.59 20.80 -24.17
CA LYS A 32 0.00 21.45 -22.99
C LYS A 32 -0.74 21.22 -21.67
N ASN A 33 -1.94 20.64 -21.70
CA ASN A 33 -2.69 20.30 -20.48
C ASN A 33 -2.33 18.90 -19.94
N LEU A 34 -1.61 18.08 -20.71
CA LEU A 34 -1.16 16.77 -20.28
C LEU A 34 0.24 16.89 -19.67
N ARG A 35 0.49 16.12 -18.61
CA ARG A 35 1.81 15.97 -18.01
C ARG A 35 2.12 14.49 -17.79
N HIS A 36 3.38 14.11 -17.98
CA HIS A 36 3.86 12.80 -17.55
C HIS A 36 4.10 12.82 -16.04
N VAL A 37 3.59 11.82 -15.34
CA VAL A 37 3.65 11.73 -13.88
C VAL A 37 4.21 10.38 -13.48
N ILE A 38 5.21 10.41 -12.60
CA ILE A 38 5.68 9.19 -11.96
C ILE A 38 4.71 8.90 -10.83
N ARG A 39 3.96 7.79 -10.93
CA ARG A 39 3.09 7.35 -9.84
C ARG A 39 3.91 7.19 -8.56
N PRO A 40 3.40 7.64 -7.40
CA PRO A 40 4.07 7.39 -6.14
C PRO A 40 4.20 5.88 -5.94
N ILE A 41 5.44 5.40 -5.85
CA ILE A 41 5.71 4.01 -5.50
C ILE A 41 5.36 3.90 -4.01
N MET A 42 4.35 3.09 -3.69
CA MET A 42 3.95 2.81 -2.30
C MET A 42 4.99 1.88 -1.64
N ILE A 43 6.19 2.40 -1.40
CA ILE A 43 7.28 1.66 -0.75
C ILE A 43 6.94 1.55 0.73
N GLY A 44 6.58 0.35 1.17
CA GLY A 44 6.36 0.05 2.57
C GLY A 44 4.98 0.46 3.10
N ASP A 45 3.96 0.60 2.26
CA ASP A 45 2.58 0.76 2.75
C ASP A 45 2.11 -0.53 3.44
N PRO A 46 1.98 -0.54 4.79
CA PRO A 46 1.56 -1.73 5.51
C PRO A 46 0.12 -2.14 5.19
N VAL A 47 -0.73 -1.20 4.74
CA VAL A 47 -2.12 -1.48 4.40
C VAL A 47 -2.20 -2.21 3.06
N GLY A 48 -1.55 -1.67 2.02
CA GLY A 48 -1.45 -2.33 0.72
C GLY A 48 -0.76 -3.69 0.75
N MET A 49 0.20 -3.89 1.67
CA MET A 49 0.87 -5.18 1.88
C MET A 49 0.07 -6.18 2.75
N GLY A 50 -1.07 -5.76 3.31
CA GLY A 50 -1.88 -6.60 4.22
C GLY A 50 -1.21 -6.86 5.58
N ILE A 51 -0.24 -6.03 5.95
CA ILE A 51 0.53 -6.13 7.19
C ILE A 51 0.07 -5.04 8.16
N THR A 52 -1.17 -5.13 8.61
CA THR A 52 -1.72 -4.17 9.58
C THR A 52 -1.67 -4.73 10.99
N LYS A 53 -1.35 -3.88 11.96
CA LYS A 53 -1.45 -4.25 13.38
C LYS A 53 -2.93 -4.47 13.71
N PRO A 54 -3.33 -5.62 14.27
CA PRO A 54 -4.73 -5.84 14.63
C PRO A 54 -5.19 -4.83 15.69
N PRO A 55 -6.49 -4.47 15.74
CA PRO A 55 -7.02 -3.53 16.73
C PRO A 55 -6.67 -3.92 18.18
N ALA A 56 -6.45 -2.92 19.04
CA ALA A 56 -6.00 -3.13 20.41
C ALA A 56 -6.97 -4.02 21.23
N ASP A 57 -8.27 -3.82 21.06
CA ASP A 57 -9.31 -4.61 21.73
C ASP A 57 -9.27 -6.08 21.30
N PHE A 58 -9.09 -6.34 20.00
CA PHE A 58 -8.97 -7.69 19.49
C PHE A 58 -7.71 -8.40 20.03
N GLN A 59 -6.59 -7.66 20.11
CA GLN A 59 -5.36 -8.20 20.71
C GLN A 59 -5.56 -8.57 22.17
N LYS A 60 -6.19 -7.70 22.97
CA LYS A 60 -6.35 -7.91 24.41
C LYS A 60 -7.39 -8.99 24.72
N PHE A 61 -8.61 -8.85 24.18
CA PHE A 61 -9.76 -9.65 24.61
C PHE A 61 -9.89 -11.00 23.90
N VAL A 62 -9.27 -11.16 22.72
CA VAL A 62 -9.31 -12.41 21.95
C VAL A 62 -7.96 -13.10 21.99
N LEU A 63 -6.93 -12.45 21.41
CA LEU A 63 -5.61 -13.07 21.30
C LEU A 63 -4.94 -13.24 22.67
N GLY A 64 -5.14 -12.30 23.60
CA GLY A 64 -4.64 -12.39 24.98
C GLY A 64 -5.20 -13.59 25.74
N LYS A 65 -6.50 -13.90 25.57
CA LYS A 65 -7.13 -15.09 26.17
C LYS A 65 -6.64 -16.38 25.56
N ILE A 66 -6.53 -16.44 24.23
CA ILE A 66 -5.98 -17.60 23.52
C ILE A 66 -4.54 -17.88 23.98
N LYS A 67 -3.73 -16.83 24.16
CA LYS A 67 -2.36 -16.93 24.69
C LYS A 67 -2.36 -17.48 26.12
N ALA A 68 -3.24 -16.97 26.98
CA ALA A 68 -3.33 -17.42 28.37
C ALA A 68 -3.73 -18.90 28.50
N SER A 69 -4.62 -19.39 27.64
CA SER A 69 -5.11 -20.77 27.68
C SER A 69 -4.19 -21.80 27.01
N ASN A 70 -3.24 -21.37 26.17
CA ASN A 70 -2.35 -22.25 25.42
C ASN A 70 -0.87 -22.02 25.81
N PRO A 71 -0.37 -22.71 26.84
CA PRO A 71 1.05 -22.66 27.21
C PRO A 71 1.90 -23.23 26.06
N GLY A 72 2.69 -22.38 25.40
CA GLY A 72 3.45 -22.71 24.18
C GLY A 72 3.13 -21.80 22.98
N SER A 73 2.10 -20.98 23.08
CA SER A 73 1.73 -20.01 22.03
C SER A 73 2.67 -18.80 21.91
N ASP A 74 3.72 -18.69 22.75
CA ASP A 74 4.70 -17.60 22.71
C ASP A 74 5.44 -17.49 21.38
N ALA A 75 5.70 -18.62 20.71
CA ALA A 75 6.34 -18.66 19.40
C ALA A 75 5.48 -18.04 18.28
N ILE A 76 4.17 -17.92 18.47
CA ILE A 76 3.22 -17.34 17.51
C ILE A 76 2.80 -15.94 17.96
N SER A 77 2.61 -15.73 19.26
CA SER A 77 2.05 -14.51 19.84
C SER A 77 3.04 -13.35 20.02
N ASN A 78 4.36 -13.61 19.96
CA ASN A 78 5.39 -12.56 20.14
C ASN A 78 6.20 -12.26 18.86
N LYS A 79 5.81 -12.77 17.69
CA LYS A 79 6.61 -12.59 16.46
C LYS A 79 6.68 -11.14 15.97
N ARG A 80 5.52 -10.55 15.68
CA ARG A 80 5.45 -9.23 15.02
C ARG A 80 4.90 -8.13 15.92
N TRP A 81 4.01 -8.49 16.84
CA TRP A 81 3.42 -7.57 17.81
C TRP A 81 3.38 -8.24 19.17
N ALA A 82 3.73 -7.52 20.23
CA ALA A 82 3.58 -8.00 21.59
C ALA A 82 2.09 -7.95 21.97
N ILE A 83 1.48 -9.11 22.18
CA ILE A 83 0.08 -9.21 22.62
C ILE A 83 0.06 -9.06 24.15
N PRO A 84 -0.59 -8.01 24.69
CA PRO A 84 -0.71 -7.82 26.13
C PRO A 84 -1.61 -8.92 26.72
N LYS A 85 -1.20 -9.47 27.86
CA LYS A 85 -2.05 -10.38 28.63
C LYS A 85 -3.10 -9.55 29.37
N GLU A 86 -4.35 -10.02 29.36
CA GLU A 86 -5.38 -9.48 30.25
C GLU A 86 -5.04 -9.93 31.69
N ILE A 87 -4.90 -8.95 32.61
CA ILE A 87 -4.77 -9.18 34.07
C ILE A 87 -6.17 -9.40 34.63
#